data_AF-A0A959XYS4-F1
#
_entry.id   AF-A0A959XYS4-F1
#
_cell.length_a   1.000
_cell.length_b   1.000
_cell.length_c   1.000
_cell.angle_alpha   90.00
_cell.angle_beta   90.00
_cell.angle_gamma   90.00
#
_symmetry.space_group_name_H-M   'P 1'
#
loop_
_entity.id
_entity.type
_entity.pdbx_description
1 polymer ?
#
loop_
_entity_poly.entity_id
_entity_poly.type
_entity_poly.pdbx_seq_one_letter_code
_entity_poly.pdbx_strand_id
1 'polypeptide(L)'
;YSLPSAVTELFHILMQVNYADFFEQLGYTETLYNKTKNKIDASAVVDQIKDIQARWKGKYPGMDFKTQNLRFDSLLNFTLSYTNELEFLNMEPK
;
A
#
# COMPACT_ATOMS: atom_id res chain seq x y z
N TYR A 1 -1.94 -18.77 12.92
CA TYR A 1 -1.30 -18.35 11.66
C TYR A 1 -1.69 -16.91 11.41
N SER A 2 -0.73 -15.99 11.44
CA SER A 2 -0.93 -14.60 11.05
C SER A 2 -0.68 -14.42 9.55
N LEU A 3 -1.11 -13.28 9.00
CA LEU A 3 -0.79 -12.86 7.64
C LEU A 3 0.73 -12.85 7.41
N PRO A 4 1.22 -13.18 6.20
CA PRO A 4 2.62 -12.98 5.84
C PRO A 4 3.04 -11.53 6.07
N SER A 5 4.25 -11.31 6.59
CA SER A 5 4.76 -9.97 6.92
C SER A 5 4.71 -8.99 5.74
N ALA A 6 4.98 -9.46 4.50
CA ALA A 6 4.85 -8.64 3.30
C ALA A 6 3.43 -8.11 3.09
N VAL A 7 2.41 -8.95 3.34
CA VAL A 7 0.99 -8.55 3.24
C VAL A 7 0.64 -7.58 4.37
N THR A 8 1.20 -7.75 5.57
CA THR A 8 1.04 -6.80 6.67
C THR A 8 1.61 -5.43 6.34
N GLU A 9 2.79 -5.36 5.71
CA GLU A 9 3.40 -4.10 5.27
C GLU A 9 2.56 -3.42 4.18
N LEU A 10 2.07 -4.18 3.19
CA LEU A 10 1.17 -3.63 2.17
C LEU A 10 -0.16 -3.16 2.78
N PHE A 11 -0.70 -3.90 3.74
CA PHE A 11 -1.91 -3.48 4.45
C PHE A 11 -1.68 -2.20 5.26
N HIS A 12 -0.46 -2.00 5.80
CA HIS A 12 -0.11 -0.79 6.51
C HIS A 12 -0.20 0.47 5.64
N ILE A 13 0.23 0.40 4.37
CA ILE A 13 0.06 1.51 3.40
C ILE A 13 -1.42 1.87 3.24
N LEU A 14 -2.28 0.86 3.06
CA LEU A 14 -3.73 1.07 2.94
C LEU A 14 -4.30 1.76 4.19
N MET A 15 -3.84 1.36 5.38
CA MET A 15 -4.22 1.98 6.65
C MET A 15 -3.74 3.43 6.75
N GLN A 16 -2.51 3.73 6.34
CA GLN A 16 -1.98 5.10 6.36
C GLN A 16 -2.77 6.03 5.44
N VAL A 17 -3.19 5.55 4.27
CA VAL A 17 -4.03 6.33 3.35
C VAL A 17 -5.44 6.54 3.91
N ASN A 18 -6.09 5.51 4.44
CA ASN A 18 -7.48 5.61 4.93
C ASN A 18 -7.60 6.31 6.29
N TYR A 19 -6.58 6.23 7.15
CA TYR A 19 -6.58 6.76 8.51
C TYR A 19 -5.48 7.80 8.72
N ALA A 20 -5.27 8.68 7.74
CA ALA A 20 -4.19 9.66 7.76
C ALA A 20 -4.14 10.50 9.05
N ASP A 21 -5.28 10.97 9.57
CA ASP A 21 -5.35 11.74 10.82
C ASP A 21 -4.77 10.99 12.03
N PHE A 22 -4.98 9.68 12.08
CA PHE A 22 -4.48 8.84 13.17
C PHE A 22 -2.95 8.75 13.10
N PHE A 23 -2.39 8.58 11.90
CA PHE A 23 -0.95 8.51 11.71
C PHE A 23 -0.25 9.87 11.93
N GLU A 24 -0.89 10.98 11.52
CA GLU A 24 -0.41 12.33 11.84
C GLU A 24 -0.33 12.55 13.36
N GLN A 25 -1.36 12.12 14.11
CA GLN A 25 -1.37 12.21 15.58
C GLN A 25 -0.31 11.33 16.25
N LEU A 26 0.10 10.23 15.61
CA LEU A 26 1.20 9.38 16.06
C LEU A 26 2.59 9.96 15.75
N GLY A 27 2.66 11.10 15.05
CA GLY A 27 3.91 11.78 14.72
C GLY A 27 4.51 11.38 13.37
N TYR A 28 3.76 10.71 12.50
CA TYR A 28 4.21 10.48 11.12
C TYR A 28 4.18 11.78 10.34
N THR A 29 5.34 12.20 9.83
CA THR A 29 5.49 13.42 9.02
C THR A 29 5.27 13.18 7.53
N GLU A 30 5.38 11.94 7.07
CA GLU A 30 5.18 11.54 5.69
C GLU A 30 3.73 11.09 5.51
N THR A 31 2.90 11.97 4.96
CA THR A 31 1.46 11.71 4.80
C THR A 31 1.16 11.26 3.38
N LEU A 32 0.76 9.99 3.24
CA LEU A 32 0.35 9.40 1.95
C LEU A 32 -0.98 9.98 1.43
N TYR A 33 -1.73 10.66 2.29
CA TYR A 33 -2.98 11.32 1.94
C TYR A 33 -3.03 12.71 2.56
N ASN A 34 -3.17 13.73 1.71
CA ASN A 34 -3.37 15.10 2.13
C ASN A 34 -4.87 15.38 2.25
N LYS A 35 -5.37 15.40 3.48
CA LYS A 35 -6.79 15.63 3.76
C LYS A 35 -7.27 17.04 3.38
N THR A 36 -6.43 18.06 3.56
CA THR A 36 -6.76 19.46 3.18
C THR A 36 -7.02 19.60 1.68
N LYS A 37 -6.25 18.88 0.85
CA LYS A 37 -6.38 18.87 -0.60
C LYS A 37 -7.27 17.74 -1.11
N ASN A 38 -7.70 16.83 -0.23
CA ASN A 38 -8.36 15.58 -0.57
C ASN A 38 -7.63 14.82 -1.69
N LYS A 39 -6.31 14.68 -1.57
CA LYS A 39 -5.46 14.05 -2.59
C LYS A 39 -4.52 13.02 -1.99
N ILE A 40 -4.46 11.86 -2.61
CA ILE A 40 -3.50 10.81 -2.32
C ILE A 40 -2.19 11.16 -3.02
N ASP A 41 -1.06 11.01 -2.33
CA ASP A 41 0.25 11.10 -2.94
C ASP A 41 0.58 9.79 -3.66
N ALA A 42 0.22 9.75 -4.94
CA ALA A 42 0.43 8.56 -5.76
C ALA A 42 1.90 8.15 -5.88
N SER A 43 2.84 9.12 -5.90
CA SER A 43 4.27 8.79 -6.01
C SER A 43 4.73 8.09 -4.74
N ALA A 44 4.44 8.68 -3.58
CA ALA A 44 4.86 8.11 -2.30
C ALA A 44 4.28 6.71 -2.08
N VAL A 45 3.00 6.49 -2.42
CA VAL A 45 2.37 5.17 -2.35
C VAL A 45 3.08 4.16 -3.26
N VAL A 46 3.32 4.53 -4.53
CA VAL A 46 3.96 3.64 -5.51
C VAL A 46 5.39 3.29 -5.10
N ASP A 47 6.13 4.26 -4.60
CA ASP A 47 7.52 4.07 -4.15
C ASP A 47 7.58 3.12 -2.94
N GLN A 48 6.70 3.31 -1.95
CA GLN A 48 6.63 2.40 -0.80
C GLN A 48 6.24 0.96 -1.18
N ILE A 49 5.30 0.78 -2.12
CA ILE A 49 4.94 -0.55 -2.63
C ILE A 49 6.15 -1.23 -3.29
N LYS A 50 6.86 -0.50 -4.16
CA LYS A 50 8.05 -1.03 -4.86
C LYS A 50 9.15 -1.40 -3.88
N ASP A 51 9.34 -0.62 -2.83
CA ASP A 51 10.32 -0.92 -1.78
C ASP A 51 9.96 -2.19 -1.02
N ILE A 52 8.69 -2.40 -0.67
CA ILE A 52 8.21 -3.66 -0.08
C ILE A 52 8.47 -4.82 -1.05
N GLN A 53 8.10 -4.67 -2.32
CA GLN A 53 8.34 -5.70 -3.33
C GLN A 53 9.82 -6.07 -3.44
N ALA A 54 10.71 -5.07 -3.48
CA ALA A 54 12.14 -5.28 -3.56
C ALA A 54 12.69 -6.05 -2.34
N ARG A 55 12.27 -5.69 -1.12
CA ARG A 55 12.67 -6.39 0.11
C ARG A 55 12.26 -7.86 0.12
N TRP A 56 11.08 -8.16 -0.38
CA TRP A 56 10.49 -9.50 -0.28
C TRP A 56 10.72 -10.39 -1.50
N LYS A 57 11.26 -9.84 -2.62
CA LYS A 57 11.56 -10.56 -3.86
C LYS A 57 12.40 -11.83 -3.68
N GLY A 58 13.29 -11.84 -2.68
CA GLY A 58 14.11 -13.02 -2.37
C GLY A 58 13.26 -14.22 -1.95
N LYS A 59 12.22 -13.97 -1.13
CA LYS A 59 11.32 -14.98 -0.58
C LYS A 59 10.14 -15.27 -1.50
N TYR A 60 9.53 -14.23 -2.08
CA TYR A 60 8.36 -14.31 -2.95
C TYR A 60 8.70 -13.76 -4.35
N PRO A 61 9.35 -14.54 -5.22
CA PRO A 61 9.83 -14.06 -6.52
C PRO A 61 8.70 -13.74 -7.51
N GLY A 62 7.53 -14.36 -7.34
CA GLY A 62 6.34 -14.08 -8.13
C GLY A 62 5.51 -12.90 -7.62
N MET A 63 5.90 -12.27 -6.51
CA MET A 63 5.17 -11.18 -5.89
C MET A 63 5.27 -9.89 -6.72
N ASP A 64 4.26 -9.65 -7.53
CA ASP A 64 4.16 -8.48 -8.41
C ASP A 64 2.87 -7.69 -8.14
N PHE A 65 2.98 -6.61 -7.35
CA PHE A 65 1.88 -5.70 -7.06
C PHE A 65 1.78 -4.66 -8.18
N LYS A 66 0.72 -4.70 -8.98
CA LYS A 66 0.64 -3.90 -10.22
C LYS A 66 0.18 -2.49 -9.93
N THR A 67 1.11 -1.62 -9.56
CA THR A 67 0.82 -0.22 -9.20
C THR A 67 0.09 0.57 -10.29
N GLN A 68 0.24 0.20 -11.57
CA GLN A 68 -0.49 0.82 -12.68
C GLN A 68 -2.01 0.60 -12.65
N ASN A 69 -2.49 -0.41 -11.91
CA ASN A 69 -3.92 -0.68 -11.75
C ASN A 69 -4.56 0.15 -10.63
N LEU A 70 -3.74 0.86 -9.84
CA LEU A 70 -4.22 1.68 -8.73
C LEU A 70 -4.92 2.95 -9.23
N ARG A 71 -6.04 3.25 -8.60
CA ARG A 71 -6.88 4.40 -8.93
C ARG A 71 -6.80 5.46 -7.84
N PHE A 72 -6.13 6.57 -8.13
CA PHE A 72 -5.90 7.66 -7.17
C PHE A 72 -6.93 8.80 -7.24
N ASP A 73 -8.02 8.60 -7.99
CA ASP A 73 -9.03 9.64 -8.25
C ASP A 73 -10.00 9.86 -7.08
N SER A 74 -10.16 8.88 -6.20
CA SER A 74 -10.86 9.02 -4.92
C SER A 74 -10.37 8.00 -3.91
N LEU A 75 -10.62 8.26 -2.62
CA LEU A 75 -10.28 7.32 -1.55
C LEU A 75 -10.99 5.97 -1.74
N LEU A 76 -12.25 5.97 -2.17
CA LEU A 76 -13.01 4.75 -2.43
C LEU A 76 -12.41 3.94 -3.58
N ASN A 77 -12.11 4.60 -4.71
CA ASN A 77 -11.53 3.93 -5.87
C ASN A 77 -10.12 3.41 -5.57
N PHE A 78 -9.34 4.17 -4.79
CA PHE A 78 -8.04 3.72 -4.32
C PHE A 78 -8.17 2.47 -3.47
N THR A 79 -9.00 2.49 -2.42
CA THR A 79 -9.19 1.35 -1.52
C THR A 79 -9.64 0.10 -2.29
N LEU A 80 -10.63 0.23 -3.19
CA LEU A 80 -11.10 -0.90 -4.00
C LEU A 80 -10.02 -1.46 -4.94
N SER A 81 -9.35 -0.60 -5.70
CA SER A 81 -8.29 -1.04 -6.63
C SER A 81 -7.09 -1.64 -5.87
N TYR A 82 -6.73 -1.09 -4.72
CA TYR A 82 -5.66 -1.58 -3.87
C TYR A 82 -5.96 -2.94 -3.26
N THR A 83 -7.16 -3.13 -2.71
CA THR A 83 -7.54 -4.42 -2.11
C THR A 83 -7.63 -5.53 -3.16
N ASN A 84 -8.07 -5.21 -4.38
CA ASN A 84 -8.07 -6.18 -5.48
C ASN A 84 -6.65 -6.62 -5.84
N GLU A 85 -5.69 -5.70 -5.95
CA GLU A 85 -4.28 -6.07 -6.19
C GLU A 85 -3.71 -6.91 -5.05
N LEU A 86 -4.06 -6.61 -3.81
CA LEU A 86 -3.61 -7.37 -2.64
C LEU A 86 -4.20 -8.79 -2.60
N GLU A 87 -5.45 -8.97 -3.01
CA GLU A 87 -6.15 -10.26 -3.04
C GLU A 87 -5.48 -11.26 -4.01
N PHE A 88 -5.08 -10.78 -5.19
CA PHE A 88 -4.47 -11.61 -6.23
C PHE A 88 -2.94 -11.65 -6.19
N LEU A 89 -2.33 -11.09 -5.14
CA LEU A 89 -0.88 -11.04 -5.00
C LEU A 89 -0.31 -12.45 -4.83
N ASN A 90 0.65 -12.83 -5.68
CA ASN A 90 1.31 -14.12 -5.56
C ASN A 90 2.27 -14.13 -4.35
N MET A 91 1.90 -14.94 -3.34
CA MET A 91 2.63 -15.12 -2.08
C MET A 91 3.28 -16.50 -1.96
N GLU A 92 3.48 -17.21 -3.07
CA GLU A 92 4.18 -18.49 -3.10
C GLU A 92 5.68 -18.29 -2.80
N PRO A 93 6.22 -18.91 -1.74
CA PRO A 93 7.63 -18.83 -1.43
C PRO A 93 8.46 -19.70 -2.40
N LYS A 94 9.76 -19.39 -2.52
CA LYS A 94 10.74 -20.32 -3.13
C LYS A 94 10.92 -21.60 -2.33
#